data_AF-A0A933FXR0-F1
#
_entry.id   AF-A0A933FXR0-F1
#
_cell.length_a   1.000
_cell.length_b   1.000
_cell.length_c   1.000
_cell.angle_alpha   90.00
_cell.angle_beta   90.00
_cell.angle_gamma   90.00
#
_symmetry.space_group_name_H-M   'P 1'
#
loop_
_entity.id
_entity.type
_entity.pdbx_description
1 polymer ?
#
loop_
_entity_poly.entity_id
_entity_poly.type
_entity_poly.pdbx_seq_one_letter_code
_entity_poly.pdbx_strand_id
1 'polypeptide(L)'
;MGKQKDDHKNIVHYIEANWNRGITLKSVSTKFRRDPSDMERIVREETGMTFHENIELRRKARLEELLRRGERVGIGIAKELGIPGARAFYQWVPRAYGIAFTQLRKQYDTS
;
A
#
# COMPACT_ATOMS: atom_id res chain seq x y z
N MET A 1 -9.71 -27.64 12.59
CA MET A 1 -9.04 -26.31 12.67
C MET A 1 -8.82 -25.63 11.30
N GLY A 2 -9.44 -26.05 10.18
CA GLY A 2 -9.11 -25.50 8.84
C GLY A 2 -9.79 -24.18 8.44
N LYS A 3 -11.10 -24.04 8.70
CA LYS A 3 -11.94 -23.02 8.06
C LYS A 3 -11.63 -21.55 8.43
N GLN A 4 -11.11 -21.30 9.63
CA GLN A 4 -10.83 -19.93 10.12
C GLN A 4 -9.54 -19.35 9.52
N LYS A 5 -8.50 -20.17 9.38
CA LYS A 5 -7.25 -19.77 8.71
C LYS A 5 -7.46 -19.49 7.22
N ASP A 6 -8.34 -20.24 6.57
CA ASP A 6 -8.68 -20.01 5.16
C ASP A 6 -9.37 -18.65 4.97
N ASP A 7 -10.22 -18.22 5.91
CA ASP A 7 -10.86 -16.90 5.89
C ASP A 7 -9.85 -15.76 6.10
N HIS A 8 -8.89 -15.93 7.01
CA HIS A 8 -7.83 -14.94 7.25
C HIS A 8 -6.97 -14.71 6.00
N LYS A 9 -6.57 -15.80 5.33
CA LYS A 9 -5.81 -15.71 4.07
C LYS A 9 -6.59 -15.01 2.97
N ASN A 10 -7.89 -15.25 2.87
CA ASN A 10 -8.75 -14.55 1.89
C ASN A 10 -8.81 -13.04 2.15
N ILE A 11 -8.83 -12.62 3.41
CA ILE A 11 -8.79 -11.20 3.79
C ILE A 11 -7.47 -10.57 3.36
N VAL A 12 -6.34 -11.20 3.69
CA VAL A 12 -5.01 -10.68 3.31
C VAL A 12 -4.86 -10.64 1.79
N HIS A 13 -5.24 -11.71 1.09
CA HIS A 13 -5.19 -11.75 -0.37
C HIS A 13 -6.04 -10.64 -1.01
N TYR A 14 -7.21 -10.35 -0.44
CA TYR A 14 -8.02 -9.23 -0.89
C TYR A 14 -7.30 -7.88 -0.72
N ILE A 15 -6.65 -7.66 0.42
CA ILE A 15 -5.86 -6.45 0.67
C ILE A 15 -4.71 -6.34 -0.35
N GLU A 16 -4.00 -7.43 -0.60
CA GLU A 16 -2.92 -7.51 -1.59
C GLU A 16 -3.37 -7.25 -3.02
N ALA A 17 -4.58 -7.67 -3.38
CA ALA A 17 -5.12 -7.42 -4.72
C ALA A 17 -5.70 -6.00 -4.88
N ASN A 18 -5.93 -5.27 -3.79
CA ASN A 18 -6.69 -4.01 -3.80
C ASN A 18 -6.01 -2.84 -3.06
N TRP A 19 -4.77 -2.98 -2.58
CA TRP A 19 -4.06 -1.95 -1.79
C TRP A 19 -4.00 -0.59 -2.50
N ASN A 20 -3.93 -0.58 -3.83
CA ASN A 20 -3.87 0.63 -4.65
C ASN A 20 -5.24 1.22 -5.00
N ARG A 21 -6.34 0.70 -4.43
CA ARG A 21 -7.71 1.18 -4.67
C ARG A 21 -8.23 2.10 -3.57
N GLY A 22 -7.35 2.60 -2.71
CA GLY A 22 -7.74 3.45 -1.57
C GLY A 22 -8.53 2.68 -0.50
N ILE A 23 -8.30 1.37 -0.37
CA ILE A 23 -8.94 0.57 0.68
C ILE A 23 -8.51 1.05 2.07
N THR A 24 -9.45 0.95 3.00
CA THR A 24 -9.28 1.24 4.43
C THR A 24 -9.70 0.03 5.25
N LEU A 25 -9.22 -0.07 6.50
CA LEU A 25 -9.71 -1.08 7.45
C LEU A 25 -11.25 -1.14 7.49
N LYS A 26 -11.91 0.03 7.54
CA LYS A 26 -13.38 0.13 7.52
C LYS A 26 -14.00 -0.47 6.26
N SER A 27 -13.44 -0.20 5.08
CA SER A 27 -13.97 -0.78 3.83
C SER A 27 -13.78 -2.30 3.76
N VAL A 28 -12.66 -2.81 4.28
CA VAL A 28 -12.38 -4.25 4.31
C VAL A 28 -13.28 -4.93 5.34
N SER A 29 -13.41 -4.34 6.52
CA SER A 29 -14.26 -4.85 7.61
C SER A 29 -15.72 -4.98 7.15
N THR A 30 -16.25 -3.96 6.45
CA THR A 30 -17.59 -4.02 5.83
C THR A 30 -17.71 -5.14 4.81
N LYS A 31 -16.71 -5.34 3.94
CA LYS A 31 -16.72 -6.39 2.92
C LYS A 31 -16.79 -7.79 3.55
N PHE A 32 -16.02 -8.01 4.61
CA PHE A 32 -15.92 -9.30 5.29
C PHE A 32 -16.90 -9.45 6.47
N ARG A 33 -17.78 -8.46 6.70
CA ARG A 33 -18.77 -8.43 7.80
C ARG A 33 -18.13 -8.70 9.17
N ARG A 34 -16.99 -8.07 9.42
CA ARG A 34 -16.20 -8.17 10.65
C ARG A 34 -15.87 -6.78 11.19
N ASP A 35 -15.40 -6.72 12.43
CA ASP A 35 -14.97 -5.48 13.05
C ASP A 35 -13.60 -5.00 12.53
N PRO A 36 -13.35 -3.69 12.45
CA PRO A 36 -12.05 -3.15 12.04
C PRO A 36 -10.87 -3.65 12.89
N SER A 37 -11.08 -3.82 14.21
CA SER A 37 -10.07 -4.35 15.12
C SER A 37 -9.70 -5.80 14.80
N ASP A 38 -10.68 -6.58 14.36
CA ASP A 38 -10.46 -7.95 13.89
C ASP A 38 -9.65 -7.96 12.58
N MET A 39 -9.91 -7.03 11.66
CA MET A 39 -9.11 -6.88 10.44
C MET A 39 -7.65 -6.56 10.76
N GLU A 40 -7.41 -5.62 11.68
CA GLU A 40 -6.06 -5.26 12.09
C GLU A 40 -5.33 -6.45 12.73
N ARG A 41 -6.00 -7.20 13.60
CA ARG A 41 -5.46 -8.42 14.22
C ARG A 41 -5.13 -9.47 13.17
N ILE A 42 -6.04 -9.76 12.24
CA ILE A 42 -5.84 -10.75 11.18
C ILE A 42 -4.65 -10.39 10.30
N VAL A 43 -4.52 -9.12 9.88
CA VAL A 43 -3.38 -8.69 9.06
C VAL A 43 -2.07 -8.85 9.82
N ARG A 44 -2.04 -8.52 11.12
CA ARG A 44 -0.85 -8.68 11.94
C ARG A 44 -0.49 -10.14 12.18
N GLU A 45 -1.46 -11.01 12.42
CA GLU A 45 -1.24 -12.46 12.59
C GLU A 45 -0.68 -13.12 11.34
N GLU A 46 -1.19 -12.76 10.16
CA GLU A 46 -0.79 -13.40 8.90
C GLU A 46 0.47 -12.77 8.28
N THR A 47 0.74 -11.49 8.53
CA THR A 47 1.82 -10.74 7.84
C THR A 47 2.92 -10.21 8.76
N GLY A 48 2.70 -10.23 10.08
CA GLY A 48 3.59 -9.60 11.07
C GLY A 48 3.54 -8.07 11.09
N MET A 49 2.70 -7.44 10.25
CA MET A 49 2.62 -5.99 10.06
C MET A 49 1.20 -5.48 10.35
N THR A 50 1.08 -4.20 10.70
CA THR A 50 -0.22 -3.50 10.70
C THR A 50 -0.79 -3.41 9.28
N PHE A 51 -2.10 -3.15 9.17
CA PHE A 51 -2.71 -2.86 7.87
C PHE A 51 -2.03 -1.69 7.15
N HIS A 52 -1.69 -0.64 7.89
CA HIS A 52 -1.03 0.54 7.31
C HIS A 52 0.37 0.21 6.79
N GLU A 53 1.20 -0.48 7.57
CA GLU A 53 2.55 -0.90 7.15
C GLU A 53 2.50 -1.83 5.94
N ASN A 54 1.51 -2.71 5.88
CA ASN A 54 1.31 -3.63 4.77
C ASN A 54 1.04 -2.87 3.44
N ILE A 55 0.17 -1.87 3.46
CA ILE A 55 -0.07 -1.01 2.29
C ILE A 55 1.16 -0.15 1.98
N GLU A 56 1.80 0.40 2.99
CA GLU A 56 2.96 1.28 2.84
C GLU A 56 4.14 0.55 2.18
N LEU A 57 4.42 -0.70 2.59
CA LEU A 57 5.42 -1.55 1.97
C LEU A 57 5.17 -1.76 0.48
N ARG A 58 3.91 -2.05 0.10
CA ARG A 58 3.51 -2.26 -1.30
C ARG A 58 3.63 -0.99 -2.13
N ARG A 59 3.23 0.16 -1.56
CA ARG A 59 3.41 1.47 -2.20
C ARG A 59 4.87 1.76 -2.48
N LYS A 60 5.74 1.51 -1.50
CA LYS A 60 7.19 1.72 -1.67
C LYS A 60 7.74 0.83 -2.78
N ALA A 61 7.48 -0.48 -2.71
CA ALA A 61 7.94 -1.43 -3.72
C ALA A 61 7.48 -1.05 -5.14
N ARG A 62 6.20 -0.68 -5.29
CA ARG A 62 5.64 -0.26 -6.58
C ARG A 62 6.22 1.06 -7.07
N LEU A 63 6.46 2.04 -6.20
CA LEU A 63 7.09 3.29 -6.59
C LEU A 63 8.49 3.05 -7.16
N GLU A 64 9.29 2.21 -6.49
CA GLU A 64 10.63 1.87 -6.98
C GLU A 64 10.58 1.14 -8.32
N GLU A 65 9.63 0.22 -8.51
CA GLU A 65 9.41 -0.44 -9.80
C GLU A 65 9.09 0.57 -10.91
N LEU A 66 8.17 1.51 -10.66
CA LEU A 66 7.79 2.56 -11.61
C LEU A 66 9.00 3.45 -11.94
N LEU A 67 9.79 3.84 -10.93
CA LEU A 67 11.00 4.63 -11.13
C LEU A 67 12.06 3.86 -11.95
N ARG A 68 12.26 2.56 -11.70
CA ARG A 68 13.16 1.73 -12.54
C ARG A 68 12.68 1.64 -13.99
N ARG A 69 11.37 1.73 -14.25
CA ARG A 69 10.77 1.70 -15.60
C ARG A 69 10.77 3.04 -16.33
N GLY A 70 11.27 4.10 -15.72
CA GLY A 70 11.31 5.43 -16.34
C GLY A 70 10.11 6.34 -16.00
N GLU A 71 9.16 5.90 -15.17
CA GLU A 71 7.99 6.71 -14.83
C GLU A 71 8.38 7.91 -13.98
N ARG A 72 8.09 9.14 -14.46
CA ARG A 72 8.45 10.40 -13.79
C ARG A 72 7.25 11.26 -13.39
N VAL A 73 6.05 10.94 -13.87
CA VAL A 73 4.87 11.79 -13.73
C VAL A 73 4.18 11.54 -12.40
N GLY A 74 4.36 12.43 -11.42
CA GLY A 74 3.86 12.26 -10.06
C GLY A 74 2.34 12.01 -9.95
N ILE A 75 1.51 12.60 -10.82
CA ILE A 75 0.06 12.34 -10.83
C ILE A 75 -0.28 10.93 -11.33
N GLY A 76 0.46 10.42 -12.33
CA GLY A 76 0.29 9.06 -12.84
C GLY A 76 0.73 8.03 -11.81
N ILE A 77 1.90 8.27 -11.19
CA ILE A 77 2.43 7.45 -10.10
C ILE A 77 1.46 7.44 -8.91
N ALA A 78 0.94 8.59 -8.49
CA ALA A 78 -0.03 8.67 -7.39
C ALA A 78 -1.25 7.76 -7.63
N LYS A 79 -1.78 7.74 -8.86
CA LYS A 79 -2.88 6.88 -9.27
C LYS A 79 -2.51 5.39 -9.17
N GLU A 80 -1.34 5.00 -9.67
CA GLU A 80 -0.84 3.62 -9.57
C GLU A 80 -0.67 3.15 -8.12
N LEU A 81 -0.33 4.06 -7.20
CA LEU A 81 -0.13 3.78 -5.78
C LEU A 81 -1.42 3.87 -4.93
N GLY A 82 -2.55 4.24 -5.53
CA GLY A 82 -3.80 4.49 -4.80
C GLY A 82 -3.72 5.66 -3.83
N ILE A 83 -2.93 6.68 -4.16
CA ILE A 83 -2.78 7.91 -3.37
C ILE A 83 -3.66 9.00 -4.02
N PRO A 84 -4.47 9.74 -3.23
CA PRO A 84 -5.43 10.71 -3.78
C PRO A 84 -4.73 11.95 -4.34
N GLY A 85 -4.35 11.86 -5.60
CA GLY A 85 -3.81 12.97 -6.38
C GLY A 85 -2.35 13.33 -6.09
N ALA A 86 -1.82 14.25 -6.89
CA ALA A 86 -0.40 14.62 -6.85
C ALA A 86 0.03 15.26 -5.52
N ARG A 87 -0.82 16.10 -4.90
CA ARG A 87 -0.50 16.76 -3.64
C ARG A 87 -0.22 15.75 -2.52
N ALA A 88 -1.11 14.77 -2.35
CA ALA A 88 -0.95 13.74 -1.33
C ALA A 88 0.29 12.88 -1.60
N PHE A 89 0.60 12.62 -2.88
CA PHE A 89 1.83 11.93 -3.28
C PHE A 89 3.09 12.69 -2.88
N TYR A 90 3.20 13.98 -3.21
CA TYR A 90 4.37 14.78 -2.85
C TYR A 90 4.55 14.96 -1.33
N GLN A 91 3.48 14.82 -0.54
CA GLN A 91 3.56 14.77 0.92
C GLN A 91 3.90 13.38 1.45
N TRP A 92 3.52 12.32 0.74
CA TRP A 92 3.77 10.94 1.11
C TRP A 92 5.24 10.56 0.91
N VAL A 93 5.84 10.89 -0.24
CA VAL A 93 7.23 10.52 -0.55
C VAL A 93 8.24 10.92 0.54
N PRO A 94 8.30 12.17 1.04
CA PRO A 94 9.26 12.53 2.07
C PRO A 94 8.99 11.84 3.42
N ARG A 95 7.73 11.54 3.75
CA ARG A 95 7.41 10.74 4.95
C ARG A 95 7.89 9.29 4.80
N ALA A 96 7.78 8.74 3.59
CA ALA A 96 8.12 7.36 3.28
C ALA A 96 9.64 7.12 3.10
N TYR A 97 10.37 8.10 2.55
CA TYR A 97 11.77 7.96 2.13
C TYR A 97 12.74 8.97 2.77
N GLY A 98 12.25 9.96 3.52
CA GLY A 98 13.07 11.01 4.11
C GLY A 98 13.56 12.08 3.13
N ILE A 99 13.22 11.98 1.84
CA ILE A 99 13.65 12.91 0.78
C ILE A 99 12.50 13.28 -0.16
N ALA A 100 12.62 14.42 -0.85
CA ALA A 100 11.65 14.85 -1.85
C ALA A 100 11.64 13.92 -3.08
N PHE A 101 10.51 13.82 -3.77
CA PHE A 101 10.37 12.98 -4.97
C PHE A 101 11.37 13.34 -6.07
N THR A 102 11.69 14.62 -6.26
CA THR A 102 12.69 15.07 -7.22
C THR A 102 14.08 14.51 -6.93
N GLN A 103 14.44 14.36 -5.65
CA GLN A 103 15.71 13.79 -5.22
C GLN A 103 15.68 12.26 -5.33
N LEU A 104 14.59 11.62 -4.91
CA LEU A 104 14.41 10.18 -5.05
C LEU A 104 14.54 9.75 -6.51
N ARG A 105 13.87 10.47 -7.42
CA ARG A 105 13.91 10.21 -8.87
C ARG A 105 15.32 10.17 -9.45
N LYS A 106 16.20 11.10 -9.05
CA LYS A 106 17.60 11.16 -9.54
C LYS A 106 18.39 9.89 -9.24
N GLN A 107 18.08 9.21 -8.14
CA GLN A 107 18.72 7.93 -7.77
C GLN A 107 18.44 6.82 -8.79
N TYR A 108 17.35 6.94 -9.56
CA TYR A 108 16.92 5.99 -10.59
C TYR A 108 17.16 6.49 -12.02
N ASP A 109 17.66 7.72 -12.20
CA ASP A 109 18.04 8.27 -13.51
C ASP A 109 19.49 7.89 -13.90
N THR A 110 20.26 7.30 -12.98
CA THR A 110 21.71 7.03 -13.12
C THR A 110 22.06 5.54 -13.22
N SER A 111 21.07 4.68 -13.52
CA SER A 111 21.23 3.23 -13.67
C SER A 111 20.84 2.76 -15.07
#